data_AF-A0A969YPP9-F1
#
_entry.id   AF-A0A969YPP9-F1
#
_cell.length_a   1.000
_cell.length_b   1.000
_cell.length_c   1.000
_cell.angle_alpha   90.00
_cell.angle_beta   90.00
_cell.angle_gamma   90.00
#
_symmetry.space_group_name_H-M   'P 1'
#
loop_
_entity.id
_entity.type
_entity.pdbx_description
1 polymer ?
#
loop_
_entity_poly.entity_id
_entity_poly.type
_entity_poly.pdbx_seq_one_letter_code
_entity_poly.pdbx_strand_id
1 'polypeptide(L)'
;WAWHGLHEARLAEKLALIDASEYPDLEDLRREVIEVIEERLEESEHVPWSRTDHQFYFMRSQIVVFDTNVRIQNVEGLALYLPRLPTSSIFYHFIDARRRTSSRRDDFSEWLMGFGYEHAALVRKFGSIDPYFSTLTELRSELSATMNSYVCLMR
;
A
#
# COMPACT_ATOMS: atom_id res chain seq x y z
N TRP A 1 -16.18 -6.80 6.10
CA TRP A 1 -16.87 -7.73 7.02
C TRP A 1 -17.99 -7.05 7.79
N ALA A 2 -17.77 -5.91 8.46
CA ALA A 2 -18.81 -5.18 9.20
C ALA A 2 -20.13 -5.01 8.40
N TRP A 3 -20.05 -4.58 7.14
CA TRP A 3 -21.24 -4.43 6.28
C TRP A 3 -21.99 -5.75 6.00
N HIS A 4 -21.28 -6.81 5.60
CA HIS A 4 -21.92 -8.04 5.12
C HIS A 4 -22.15 -9.08 6.21
N GLY A 5 -21.23 -9.22 7.17
CA GLY A 5 -21.23 -10.27 8.20
C GLY A 5 -21.81 -9.83 9.54
N LEU A 6 -21.82 -8.52 9.82
CA LEU A 6 -22.52 -7.93 10.98
C LEU A 6 -23.77 -7.13 10.58
N HIS A 7 -23.96 -6.84 9.29
CA HIS A 7 -25.02 -5.95 8.80
C HIS A 7 -24.98 -4.55 9.45
N GLU A 8 -23.77 -4.07 9.77
CA GLU A 8 -23.56 -2.79 10.45
C GLU A 8 -22.96 -1.78 9.47
N ALA A 9 -23.84 -0.99 8.85
CA ALA A 9 -23.46 -0.04 7.81
C ALA A 9 -22.57 1.09 8.36
N ARG A 10 -22.89 1.62 9.56
CA ARG A 10 -22.18 2.77 10.12
C ARG A 10 -20.72 2.47 10.45
N LEU A 11 -20.45 1.33 11.08
CA LEU A 11 -19.11 0.84 11.39
C LEU A 11 -18.34 0.56 10.09
N ALA A 12 -19.00 -0.03 9.09
CA ALA A 12 -18.36 -0.27 7.82
C ALA A 12 -17.92 1.03 7.14
N GLU A 13 -18.75 2.07 7.19
CA GLU A 13 -18.40 3.40 6.68
C GLU A 13 -17.25 4.02 7.48
N LYS A 14 -17.34 4.05 8.83
CA LYS A 14 -16.26 4.58 9.68
C LYS A 14 -14.92 3.87 9.41
N LEU A 15 -14.93 2.53 9.36
CA LEU A 15 -13.72 1.74 9.08
C LEU A 15 -13.17 1.97 7.65
N ALA A 16 -14.02 2.24 6.66
CA ALA A 16 -13.59 2.49 5.29
C ALA A 16 -12.91 3.86 5.10
N LEU A 17 -13.09 4.78 6.04
CA LEU A 17 -12.43 6.09 6.05
C LEU A 17 -11.00 6.03 6.60
N ILE A 18 -10.60 4.94 7.25
CA ILE A 18 -9.25 4.78 7.79
C ILE A 18 -8.27 4.56 6.64
N ASP A 19 -7.42 5.54 6.37
CA ASP A 19 -6.30 5.39 5.45
C ASP A 19 -5.07 4.83 6.18
N ALA A 20 -4.76 3.55 5.91
CA ALA A 20 -3.58 2.87 6.44
C ALA A 20 -2.25 3.57 6.09
N SER A 21 -2.23 4.45 5.09
CA SER A 21 -1.06 5.20 4.66
C SER A 21 -0.72 6.39 5.58
N GLU A 22 -1.65 6.85 6.43
CA GLU A 22 -1.42 7.98 7.34
C GLU A 22 -0.64 7.56 8.60
N TYR A 23 -0.77 6.30 9.01
CA TYR A 23 -0.20 5.78 10.25
C TYR A 23 1.26 5.32 10.12
N PRO A 24 2.17 5.71 11.05
CA PRO A 24 3.60 5.42 10.92
C PRO A 24 3.95 3.95 11.12
N ASP A 25 3.16 3.22 11.90
CA ASP A 25 3.31 1.79 12.08
C ASP A 25 1.96 1.06 12.25
N LEU A 26 2.03 -0.27 12.33
CA LEU A 26 0.84 -1.11 12.47
C LEU A 26 0.16 -1.00 13.84
N GLU A 27 0.86 -0.57 14.88
CA GLU A 27 0.28 -0.43 16.22
C GLU A 27 -0.53 0.86 16.33
N ASP A 28 -0.09 1.95 15.70
CA ASP A 28 -0.90 3.16 15.53
C ASP A 28 -2.16 2.89 14.71
N LEU A 29 -2.05 2.19 13.56
CA LEU A 29 -3.21 1.80 12.78
C LEU A 29 -4.15 0.87 13.57
N ARG A 30 -3.60 -0.06 14.36
CA ARG A 30 -4.40 -0.95 15.22
C ARG A 30 -5.21 -0.15 16.23
N ARG A 31 -4.58 0.85 16.86
CA ARG A 31 -5.24 1.71 17.85
C ARG A 31 -6.40 2.47 17.24
N GLU A 32 -6.23 3.10 16.07
CA GLU A 32 -7.34 3.75 15.36
C GLU A 32 -8.51 2.78 15.11
N VAL A 33 -8.22 1.58 14.59
CA VAL A 33 -9.27 0.59 14.30
C VAL A 33 -10.01 0.19 15.57
N ILE A 34 -9.30 0.07 16.70
CA ILE A 34 -9.91 -0.22 18.00
C ILE A 34 -10.78 0.96 18.45
N GLU A 35 -10.28 2.19 18.40
CA GLU A 35 -11.00 3.39 18.81
C GLU A 35 -12.33 3.54 18.03
N VAL A 36 -12.29 3.38 16.70
CA VAL A 36 -13.50 3.40 15.86
C VAL A 36 -14.52 2.33 16.25
N ILE A 37 -14.05 1.13 16.62
CA ILE A 37 -14.92 0.04 17.06
C ILE A 37 -15.49 0.34 18.46
N GLU A 38 -14.67 0.82 19.39
CA GLU A 38 -15.06 1.16 20.77
C GLU A 38 -16.11 2.27 20.79
N GLU A 39 -15.87 3.37 20.09
CA GLU A 39 -16.85 4.46 19.94
C GLU A 39 -18.19 3.93 19.41
N ARG A 40 -18.14 3.06 18.40
CA ARG A 40 -19.37 2.49 17.82
C ARG A 40 -20.08 1.56 18.80
N LEU A 41 -19.36 0.84 19.65
CA LEU A 41 -19.94 -0.01 20.69
C LEU A 41 -20.60 0.83 21.79
N GLU A 42 -20.00 1.95 22.18
CA GLU A 42 -20.58 2.88 23.17
C GLU A 42 -21.87 3.54 22.68
N GLU A 43 -21.95 3.88 21.38
CA GLU A 43 -23.16 4.41 20.75
C GLU A 43 -24.29 3.37 20.61
N SER A 44 -23.99 2.07 20.75
CA SER A 44 -24.93 0.99 20.46
C SER A 44 -25.65 0.50 21.72
N GLU A 45 -26.98 0.61 21.76
CA GLU A 45 -27.78 -0.03 22.81
C GLU A 45 -27.70 -1.57 22.76
N HIS A 46 -27.45 -2.13 21.57
CA HIS A 46 -27.35 -3.57 21.33
C HIS A 46 -26.09 -3.88 20.51
N VAL A 47 -25.33 -4.88 20.94
CA VAL A 47 -24.16 -5.37 20.21
C VAL A 47 -24.61 -6.42 19.18
N PRO A 48 -24.42 -6.18 17.87
CA PRO A 48 -24.80 -7.14 16.85
C PRO A 48 -23.88 -8.38 16.91
N TRP A 49 -24.49 -9.56 16.78
CA TRP A 49 -23.77 -10.82 16.74
C TRP A 49 -23.65 -11.31 15.31
N SER A 50 -22.44 -11.69 14.89
CA SER A 50 -22.26 -12.37 13.60
C SER A 50 -22.81 -13.79 13.68
N ARG A 51 -23.41 -14.25 12.59
CA ARG A 51 -23.77 -15.67 12.44
C ARG A 51 -22.50 -16.52 12.38
N THR A 52 -22.58 -17.77 12.82
CA THR A 52 -21.41 -18.67 12.91
C THR A 52 -20.66 -18.83 11.58
N ASP A 53 -21.38 -18.79 10.46
CA ASP A 53 -20.85 -18.88 9.09
C ASP A 53 -20.31 -17.55 8.52
N HIS A 54 -20.44 -16.45 9.26
CA HIS A 54 -20.05 -15.10 8.83
C HIS A 54 -18.99 -14.46 9.74
N GLN A 55 -18.35 -15.22 10.63
CA GLN A 55 -17.31 -14.71 11.53
C GLN A 55 -16.09 -14.13 10.80
N PHE A 56 -15.44 -13.13 11.41
CA PHE A 56 -14.17 -12.62 10.91
C PHE A 56 -13.01 -13.48 11.41
N TYR A 57 -12.24 -14.04 10.49
CA TYR A 57 -11.07 -14.83 10.82
C TYR A 57 -9.81 -13.96 10.75
N PHE A 58 -9.13 -13.80 11.88
CA PHE A 58 -7.84 -13.12 11.92
C PHE A 58 -6.78 -14.01 11.27
N MET A 59 -6.09 -13.46 10.28
CA MET A 59 -4.99 -14.12 9.57
C MET A 59 -3.71 -13.31 9.74
N ARG A 60 -2.59 -14.02 9.84
CA ARG A 60 -1.25 -13.43 9.82
C ARG A 60 -0.52 -13.90 8.56
N SER A 61 0.11 -12.98 7.85
CA SER A 61 1.04 -13.28 6.76
C SER A 61 2.49 -13.20 7.24
N GLN A 62 3.36 -13.94 6.56
CA GLN A 62 4.82 -13.83 6.68
C GLN A 62 5.40 -13.71 5.28
N ILE A 63 6.29 -12.74 5.07
CA ILE A 63 6.93 -12.52 3.77
C ILE A 63 8.26 -13.27 3.76
N VAL A 64 8.46 -14.09 2.73
CA VAL A 64 9.74 -14.72 2.42
C VAL A 64 10.27 -14.10 1.13
N VAL A 65 11.47 -13.51 1.21
CA VAL A 65 12.07 -12.74 0.12
C VAL A 65 13.05 -13.61 -0.66
N PHE A 66 12.91 -13.61 -1.98
CA PHE A 66 13.79 -14.34 -2.91
C PHE A 66 14.47 -13.37 -3.87
N ASP A 67 15.73 -13.62 -4.20
CA ASP A 67 16.47 -12.85 -5.20
C ASP A 67 15.98 -13.22 -6.61
N THR A 68 15.56 -12.20 -7.37
CA THR A 68 15.11 -12.36 -8.77
C THR A 68 16.26 -12.46 -9.77
N ASN A 69 17.50 -12.25 -9.33
CA ASN A 69 18.70 -12.07 -10.15
C ASN A 69 18.61 -10.91 -11.16
N VAL A 70 17.60 -10.04 -11.04
CA VAL A 70 17.50 -8.81 -11.84
C VAL A 70 18.32 -7.72 -11.16
N ARG A 71 19.14 -7.01 -11.94
CA ARG A 71 19.95 -5.87 -11.49
C ARG A 71 19.72 -4.70 -12.43
N ILE A 72 19.33 -3.57 -11.89
CA ILE A 72 19.05 -2.33 -12.61
C ILE A 72 20.07 -1.29 -12.16
N GLN A 73 20.80 -0.70 -13.10
CA GLN A 73 21.95 0.17 -12.80
C GLN A 73 21.69 1.64 -13.09
N ASN A 74 20.62 1.97 -13.82
CA ASN A 74 20.29 3.32 -14.24
C ASN A 74 18.78 3.49 -14.43
N VAL A 75 18.35 4.74 -14.47
CA VAL A 75 16.95 5.16 -14.50
C VAL A 75 16.23 4.62 -15.74
N GLU A 76 16.90 4.61 -16.90
CA GLU A 76 16.37 4.04 -18.14
C GLU A 76 16.15 2.52 -18.01
N GLY A 77 17.04 1.84 -17.32
CA GLY A 77 16.91 0.42 -16.99
C GLY A 77 15.68 0.16 -16.13
N LEU A 78 15.39 1.03 -15.16
CA LEU A 78 14.17 0.89 -14.35
C LEU A 78 12.93 1.01 -15.23
N ALA A 79 12.87 2.00 -16.11
CA ALA A 79 11.75 2.18 -17.06
C ALA A 79 11.53 0.94 -17.95
N LEU A 80 12.62 0.30 -18.39
CA LEU A 80 12.58 -0.90 -19.22
C LEU A 80 12.06 -2.14 -18.46
N TYR A 81 12.49 -2.32 -17.20
CA TYR A 81 12.21 -3.54 -16.43
C TYR A 81 10.92 -3.47 -15.61
N LEU A 82 10.53 -2.28 -15.13
CA LEU A 82 9.34 -2.10 -14.30
C LEU A 82 8.06 -2.78 -14.84
N PRO A 83 7.70 -2.68 -16.14
CA PRO A 83 6.52 -3.35 -16.68
C PRO A 83 6.62 -4.90 -16.68
N ARG A 84 7.85 -5.44 -16.55
CA ARG A 84 8.15 -6.88 -16.57
C ARG A 84 8.30 -7.48 -15.18
N LEU A 85 8.40 -6.65 -14.14
CA LEU A 85 8.52 -7.13 -12.76
C LEU A 85 7.27 -7.94 -12.38
N PRO A 86 7.43 -9.07 -11.66
CA PRO A 86 6.28 -9.78 -11.14
C PRO A 86 5.52 -8.90 -10.14
N THR A 87 4.20 -9.07 -10.05
CA THR A 87 3.35 -8.28 -9.14
C THR A 87 3.76 -8.44 -7.68
N SER A 88 4.34 -9.58 -7.30
CA SER A 88 4.93 -9.79 -5.97
C SER A 88 6.13 -8.86 -5.70
N SER A 89 6.96 -8.57 -6.70
CA SER A 89 8.04 -7.58 -6.57
C SER A 89 7.48 -6.16 -6.47
N ILE A 90 6.37 -5.85 -7.16
CA ILE A 90 5.69 -4.55 -7.01
C ILE A 90 5.13 -4.40 -5.59
N PHE A 91 4.46 -5.44 -5.07
CA PHE A 91 4.01 -5.45 -3.68
C PHE A 91 5.17 -5.21 -2.70
N TYR A 92 6.26 -5.97 -2.87
CA TYR A 92 7.42 -5.89 -1.97
C TYR A 92 8.13 -4.53 -2.03
N HIS A 93 8.42 -4.03 -3.24
CA HIS A 93 9.20 -2.81 -3.41
C HIS A 93 8.38 -1.52 -3.31
N PHE A 94 7.06 -1.57 -3.53
CA PHE A 94 6.22 -0.37 -3.52
C PHE A 94 5.32 -0.23 -2.30
N ILE A 95 4.78 -1.34 -1.79
CA ILE A 95 3.80 -1.34 -0.69
C ILE A 95 4.48 -1.69 0.62
N ASP A 96 5.08 -2.88 0.69
CA ASP A 96 5.76 -3.37 1.90
C ASP A 96 6.94 -2.46 2.28
N ALA A 97 7.71 -2.01 1.28
CA ALA A 97 8.79 -1.04 1.42
C ALA A 97 8.40 0.20 2.26
N ARG A 98 7.25 0.82 1.99
CA ARG A 98 6.78 2.02 2.70
C ARG A 98 6.57 1.79 4.21
N ARG A 99 6.34 0.54 4.63
CA ARG A 99 6.17 0.17 6.05
C ARG A 99 7.50 -0.18 6.73
N ARG A 100 8.48 -0.67 5.97
CA ARG A 100 9.78 -1.14 6.50
C ARG A 100 10.89 -0.08 6.42
N THR A 101 10.73 0.97 5.62
CA THR A 101 11.70 2.07 5.51
C THR A 101 11.39 3.17 6.53
N SER A 102 12.42 3.72 7.17
CA SER A 102 12.26 4.85 8.11
C SER A 102 11.76 6.13 7.43
N SER A 103 12.01 6.27 6.13
CA SER A 103 11.53 7.39 5.31
C SER A 103 10.08 7.26 4.88
N ARG A 104 9.45 6.11 5.10
CA ARG A 104 8.11 5.73 4.62
C ARG A 104 7.95 5.79 3.10
N ARG A 105 9.06 5.82 2.36
CA ARG A 105 9.06 5.78 0.89
C ARG A 105 9.22 4.34 0.39
N ASP A 106 8.76 4.13 -0.83
CA ASP A 106 9.01 2.89 -1.56
C ASP A 106 10.48 2.74 -1.96
N ASP A 107 10.89 1.51 -2.26
CA ASP A 107 12.28 1.20 -2.63
C ASP A 107 12.69 1.85 -3.96
N PHE A 108 11.77 2.04 -4.91
CA PHE A 108 12.10 2.69 -6.17
C PHE A 108 12.41 4.17 -5.94
N SER A 109 11.61 4.84 -5.12
CA SER A 109 11.83 6.21 -4.69
C SER A 109 13.15 6.39 -3.94
N GLU A 110 13.46 5.49 -2.98
CA GLU A 110 14.76 5.50 -2.29
C GLU A 110 15.92 5.31 -3.26
N TRP A 111 15.80 4.34 -4.18
CA TRP A 111 16.82 4.04 -5.16
C TRP A 111 17.06 5.22 -6.12
N LEU A 112 15.99 5.89 -6.59
CA LEU A 112 16.07 7.08 -7.44
C LEU A 112 16.78 8.24 -6.72
N MET A 113 16.48 8.47 -5.44
CA MET A 113 17.14 9.52 -4.65
C MET A 113 18.66 9.26 -4.51
N GLY A 114 19.11 8.01 -4.64
CA GLY A 114 20.52 7.65 -4.65
C GLY A 114 21.30 8.17 -5.87
N PHE A 115 20.64 8.49 -6.99
CA PHE A 115 21.29 9.08 -8.17
C PHE A 115 21.37 10.62 -8.10
N GLY A 116 20.57 11.24 -7.24
CA GLY A 116 20.59 12.69 -7.03
C GLY A 116 19.19 13.30 -6.97
N TYR A 117 19.14 14.57 -6.60
CA TYR A 117 17.89 15.31 -6.43
C TYR A 117 17.16 15.64 -7.74
N GLU A 118 17.78 15.41 -8.91
CA GLU A 118 17.16 15.62 -10.22
C GLU A 118 15.91 14.73 -10.43
N HIS A 119 15.84 13.58 -9.75
CA HIS A 119 14.69 12.67 -9.78
C HIS A 119 13.61 13.00 -8.75
N ALA A 120 13.77 14.05 -7.94
CA ALA A 120 12.82 14.39 -6.87
C ALA A 120 11.39 14.61 -7.39
N ALA A 121 11.23 15.10 -8.63
CA ALA A 121 9.93 15.25 -9.25
C ALA A 121 9.25 13.89 -9.54
N LEU A 122 10.00 12.89 -9.98
CA LEU A 122 9.50 11.53 -10.19
C LEU A 122 9.17 10.87 -8.85
N VAL A 123 10.03 11.01 -7.85
CA VAL A 123 9.82 10.50 -6.48
C VAL A 123 8.52 11.04 -5.89
N ARG A 124 8.24 12.33 -6.06
CA ARG A 124 6.95 12.91 -5.64
C ARG A 124 5.75 12.28 -6.36
N LYS A 125 5.87 12.01 -7.67
CA LYS A 125 4.81 11.34 -8.44
C LYS A 125 4.58 9.90 -7.99
N PHE A 126 5.63 9.16 -7.65
CA PHE A 126 5.51 7.83 -7.06
C PHE A 126 4.83 7.90 -5.68
N GLY A 127 5.23 8.87 -4.85
CA GLY A 127 4.64 9.10 -3.54
C GLY A 127 3.14 9.44 -3.58
N SER A 128 2.65 10.08 -4.65
CA SER A 128 1.23 10.42 -4.79
C SER A 128 0.35 9.26 -5.29
N ILE A 129 0.94 8.12 -5.68
CA ILE A 129 0.17 6.94 -6.08
C ILE A 129 -0.29 6.19 -4.83
N ASP A 130 -1.61 6.04 -4.70
CA ASP A 130 -2.25 5.21 -3.69
C ASP A 130 -2.19 3.72 -4.09
N PRO A 131 -1.43 2.88 -3.37
CA PRO A 131 -1.28 1.48 -3.71
C PRO A 131 -2.51 0.62 -3.38
N TYR A 132 -3.50 1.13 -2.63
CA TYR A 132 -4.66 0.37 -2.17
C TYR A 132 -5.91 0.60 -3.03
N PHE A 133 -5.88 1.56 -3.94
CA PHE A 133 -7.00 1.89 -4.82
C PHE A 133 -7.14 0.94 -6.03
N SER A 134 -6.06 0.27 -6.44
CA SER A 134 -6.02 -0.56 -7.65
C SER A 134 -5.42 -1.94 -7.42
N THR A 135 -5.55 -2.84 -8.41
CA THR A 135 -4.87 -4.13 -8.37
C THR A 135 -3.36 -3.98 -8.55
N LEU A 136 -2.56 -4.95 -8.09
CA LEU A 136 -1.10 -4.92 -8.28
C LEU A 136 -0.67 -4.83 -9.76
N THR A 137 -1.49 -5.36 -10.68
CA THR A 137 -1.22 -5.28 -12.13
C THR A 137 -1.45 -3.87 -12.67
N GLU A 138 -2.52 -3.20 -12.21
CA GLU A 138 -2.82 -1.80 -12.55
C GLU A 138 -1.77 -0.88 -11.94
N LEU A 139 -1.43 -1.08 -10.66
CA LEU A 139 -0.37 -0.34 -9.97
C LEU A 139 0.98 -0.43 -10.71
N ARG A 140 1.37 -1.63 -11.14
CA ARG A 140 2.57 -1.81 -11.98
C ARG A 140 2.49 -1.00 -13.27
N SER A 141 1.32 -0.98 -13.90
CA SER A 141 1.10 -0.26 -15.16
C SER A 141 1.15 1.25 -14.96
N GLU A 142 0.57 1.76 -13.88
CA GLU A 142 0.62 3.17 -13.50
C GLU A 142 2.05 3.63 -13.20
N LEU A 143 2.79 2.88 -12.38
CA LEU A 143 4.20 3.15 -12.12
C LEU A 143 5.03 3.12 -13.41
N SER A 144 4.75 2.17 -14.30
CA SER A 144 5.43 2.06 -15.60
C SER A 144 5.15 3.28 -16.48
N ALA A 145 3.90 3.74 -16.52
CA ALA A 145 3.49 4.91 -17.29
C ALA A 145 4.14 6.19 -16.75
N THR A 146 4.14 6.38 -15.43
CA THR A 146 4.80 7.52 -14.77
C THR A 146 6.30 7.53 -15.04
N MET A 147 6.94 6.36 -14.98
CA MET A 147 8.36 6.19 -15.26
C MET A 147 8.71 6.49 -16.73
N ASN A 148 7.96 5.92 -17.68
CA ASN A 148 8.19 6.14 -19.11
C ASN A 148 7.99 7.60 -19.50
N SER A 149 6.95 8.25 -18.94
CA SER A 149 6.70 9.67 -19.17
C SER A 149 7.87 10.53 -18.69
N TYR A 150 8.49 10.18 -17.56
CA TYR A 150 9.66 10.89 -17.04
C TYR A 150 10.89 10.72 -17.93
N VAL A 151 11.21 9.50 -18.36
CA VAL A 151 12.36 9.24 -19.23
C VAL A 151 12.19 9.91 -20.61
N CYS A 152 10.97 9.97 -21.15
CA CYS A 152 10.69 10.70 -22.38
C CYS A 152 10.94 12.21 -22.25
N LEU A 153 10.70 12.81 -21.08
CA LEU A 153 10.90 14.24 -20.84
C LEU A 153 12.37 14.63 -20.60
N MET A 154 13.24 13.67 -20.27
CA MET A 154 14.67 13.90 -20.10
C MET A 154 15.47 13.83 -21.40
N ARG A 155 14.86 13.36 -22.50
CA ARG A 155 15.46 13.33 -23.84
C ARG A 155 15.20 14.63 -24.59
#